data_AF-A0ABD0NUB0-F1
#
_entry.id   AF-A0ABD0NUB0-F1
#
_cell.length_a   1.000
_cell.length_b   1.000
_cell.length_c   1.000
_cell.angle_alpha   90.00
_cell.angle_beta   90.00
_cell.angle_gamma   90.00
#
_symmetry.space_group_name_H-M   'P 1'
#
loop_
_entity.id
_entity.type
_entity.pdbx_description
1 polymer ?
#
loop_
_entity_poly.entity_id
_entity_poly.type
_entity_poly.pdbx_seq_one_letter_code
_entity_poly.pdbx_strand_id
1 'polypeptide(L)' 'VIGQSRQPCLADKANMPYTEAVINEIQRLGNVVPMGFPKKAVKDTTLGGYFIPK' A
#
# COMPACT_ATOMS: atom_id res chain seq x y z
N VAL A 1 -23.34 1.78 -3.05
CA VAL A 1 -23.45 1.27 -4.45
C VAL A 1 -23.79 2.47 -5.34
N ILE A 2 -23.03 2.73 -6.41
CA ILE A 2 -23.14 3.97 -7.21
C ILE A 2 -24.36 3.95 -8.16
N GLY A 3 -25.02 2.80 -8.31
CA GLY A 3 -26.15 2.58 -9.22
C GLY A 3 -25.71 2.03 -10.58
N GLN A 4 -26.66 1.79 -11.48
CA GLN A 4 -26.41 1.23 -12.83
C GLN A 4 -26.39 2.29 -13.95
N SER A 5 -26.62 3.56 -13.62
CA SER A 5 -26.76 4.64 -14.61
C SER A 5 -25.44 5.06 -15.25
N ARG A 6 -24.30 4.76 -14.62
CA ARG A 6 -22.97 5.09 -15.15
C ARG A 6 -21.91 4.11 -14.67
N GLN A 7 -20.78 4.09 -15.37
CA GLN A 7 -19.61 3.34 -14.94
C GLN A 7 -18.95 3.99 -13.71
N PRO A 8 -18.40 3.17 -12.79
CA PRO A 8 -17.60 3.68 -11.67
C PRO A 8 -16.38 4.45 -12.15
N CYS A 9 -16.06 5.56 -11.50
CA CYS A 9 -14.81 6.29 -11.72
C CYS A 9 -14.02 6.48 -10.41
N LEU A 10 -12.76 6.90 -10.51
CA LEU A 10 -11.89 7.11 -9.35
C LEU A 10 -12.44 8.13 -8.34
N ALA A 11 -13.27 9.08 -8.77
CA ALA A 11 -13.93 10.03 -7.86
C ALA A 11 -14.92 9.34 -6.92
N ASP A 12 -15.48 8.20 -7.32
CA ASP A 12 -16.46 7.45 -6.52
C ASP A 12 -15.81 6.55 -5.47
N LYS A 13 -14.48 6.44 -5.50
CA LYS A 13 -13.68 5.64 -4.57
C LYS A 13 -14.03 5.93 -3.10
N ALA A 14 -14.19 7.20 -2.76
CA ALA A 14 -14.56 7.64 -1.40
C ALA A 14 -15.95 7.13 -0.97
N ASN A 15 -16.84 6.84 -1.92
CA ASN A 15 -18.20 6.34 -1.68
C ASN A 15 -18.28 4.79 -1.68
N MET A 16 -17.14 4.09 -1.81
CA MET A 16 -17.07 2.62 -1.87
C MET A 16 -16.14 2.01 -0.79
N PRO A 17 -16.44 2.20 0.51
CA PRO A 17 -15.53 1.80 1.59
C PRO A 17 -15.27 0.30 1.65
N TYR A 18 -16.27 -0.54 1.34
CA TYR A 18 -16.12 -1.99 1.33
C TYR A 18 -15.21 -2.48 0.20
N THR A 19 -15.34 -1.92 -0.99
CA THR A 19 -14.49 -2.28 -2.13
C THR A 19 -13.04 -1.87 -1.87
N GLU A 20 -12.84 -0.69 -1.29
CA GLU A 20 -11.52 -0.26 -0.83
C GLU A 20 -10.92 -1.19 0.22
N ALA A 21 -11.70 -1.59 1.23
CA ALA A 21 -11.26 -2.52 2.25
C ALA A 21 -10.84 -3.87 1.65
N VAL A 22 -11.62 -4.40 0.70
CA VAL A 22 -11.30 -5.66 0.01
C VAL A 22 -10.03 -5.56 -0.82
N ILE A 23 -9.86 -4.47 -1.59
CA ILE A 23 -8.63 -4.26 -2.38
C ILE A 23 -7.41 -4.20 -1.44
N ASN A 24 -7.51 -3.45 -0.35
CA ASN A 24 -6.43 -3.34 0.62
C ASN A 24 -6.09 -4.69 1.28
N GLU A 25 -7.11 -5.49 1.61
CA GLU A 25 -6.88 -6.81 2.22
C GLU A 25 -6.26 -7.81 1.23
N ILE A 26 -6.66 -7.76 -0.05
CA ILE A 26 -6.03 -8.54 -1.11
C ILE A 26 -4.57 -8.12 -1.28
N GLN A 27 -4.25 -6.82 -1.24
CA GLN A 27 -2.86 -6.35 -1.30
C GLN A 27 -2.05 -6.75 -0.06
N ARG A 28 -2.68 -6.80 1.12
CA ARG A 28 -2.05 -7.28 2.36
C ARG A 28 -1.67 -8.77 2.27
N LEU A 29 -2.58 -9.60 1.75
CA LEU A 29 -2.40 -11.05 1.61
C LEU A 29 -1.50 -11.41 0.42
N GLY A 30 -1.77 -10.80 -0.73
CA GLY A 30 -1.06 -10.98 -1.99
C GLY A 30 0.07 -9.96 -2.15
N ASN A 31 0.82 -9.66 -1.09
CA ASN A 31 1.93 -8.72 -1.17
C ASN A 31 2.91 -9.20 -2.26
N VAL A 32 2.89 -8.53 -3.40
CA VAL A 32 3.65 -8.91 -4.61
C VAL A 32 5.15 -8.95 -4.32
N VAL A 33 5.61 -8.19 -3.32
CA VAL A 33 7.00 -8.20 -2.86
C VAL A 33 7.01 -8.33 -1.33
N PRO A 34 6.95 -9.56 -0.77
CA PRO A 34 6.81 -9.82 0.67
C PRO A 34 7.86 -9.11 1.54
N MET A 35 9.09 -8.99 1.02
CA MET A 35 10.25 -8.41 1.70
C MET A 35 10.62 -7.01 1.15
N GLY A 36 9.79 -6.43 0.26
CA GLY A 36 10.16 -5.25 -0.51
C GLY A 36 11.43 -5.46 -1.36
N PHE A 37 11.97 -4.36 -1.88
CA PHE A 37 13.28 -4.39 -2.52
C PHE A 37 14.39 -4.22 -1.47
N PRO A 38 15.58 -4.83 -1.69
CA PRO A 38 16.74 -4.57 -0.87
C PRO A 38 17.02 -3.06 -0.81
N LYS A 39 17.02 -2.50 0.41
CA LYS A 39 17.36 -1.08 0.65
C LYS A 39 18.76 -1.02 1.25
N LYS A 40 19.53 -0.04 0.81
CA LYS A 40 20.86 0.30 1.35
C LYS A 40 20.83 1.71 1.91
N ALA A 41 21.49 1.93 3.05
CA ALA A 41 21.60 3.26 3.62
C ALA A 41 22.46 4.16 2.72
N VAL A 42 21.99 5.35 2.37
CA VAL A 42 22.76 6.29 1.54
C VAL A 42 23.84 7.02 2.35
N LYS A 43 23.64 7.09 3.67
CA LYS A 43 24.53 7.70 4.66
C LYS A 43 24.45 6.89 5.95
N ASP A 44 25.49 6.97 6.75
CA ASP A 44 25.54 6.37 8.08
C ASP A 44 24.36 6.87 8.91
N THR A 45 23.55 5.95 9.43
CA THR A 45 22.35 6.27 10.18
C THR A 45 22.16 5.30 11.33
N THR A 46 21.56 5.77 12.42
CA THR A 46 21.17 4.92 13.53
C THR A 46 19.67 4.64 13.43
N LEU A 47 19.28 3.36 13.37
CA LEU A 47 17.87 2.95 13.36
C LEU A 47 17.62 1.99 14.51
N GLY A 48 16.67 2.32 15.39
CA GLY A 48 16.31 1.46 16.52
C GLY A 48 17.47 1.15 17.48
N GLY A 49 18.45 2.04 17.58
CA GLY A 49 19.67 1.84 18.38
C GLY A 49 20.82 1.13 17.67
N TYR A 50 20.62 0.64 16.45
CA TYR A 50 21.67 0.00 15.64
C TYR A 50 22.30 1.00 14.67
N PHE A 51 23.63 1.01 14.62
CA PHE A 51 24.38 1.80 13.63
C PHE A 51 24.42 1.06 12.30
N ILE A 52 23.88 1.70 11.25
CA ILE A 52 23.85 1.18 9.89
C ILE A 52 24.82 2.01 9.05
N PRO A 53 25.96 1.43 8.62
CA PRO A 53 26.90 2.11 7.76
C PRO A 53 26.37 2.25 6.32
N LYS A 54 26.91 3.22 5.60
CA LYS A 54 26.61 3.47 4.19
C LYS A 54 26.87 2.27 3.28
#